data_AF-S5T4D3-F1
#
_entry.id   AF-S5T4D3-F1
#
_cell.length_a   1.000
_cell.length_b   1.000
_cell.length_c   1.000
_cell.angle_alpha   90.00
_cell.angle_beta   90.00
_cell.angle_gamma   90.00
#
_symmetry.space_group_name_H-M   'P 1'
#
loop_
_entity.id
_entity.type
_entity.pdbx_description
1 polymer ?
#
loop_
_entity_poly.entity_id
_entity_poly.type
_entity_poly.pdbx_seq_one_letter_code
_entity_poly.pdbx_strand_id
1 'polypeptide(L)'
;MKIQLNGENFSCDDKTTLEQLIKQMGLFGKRIAIELNEEIKPADQFNTIQLKEGDTVEVVQAIGGGQPDDLVVAGQSFSSRLLVGTGKYKDMAETQTAIEMSGAEIVTVAIRRTNIGQNPGEPNLLDVISPDKYTILPNTAGCYTAKDALRTCRLARELLGGHKLVKLEVLGDEKTLFPDITATLESADILVKEGFDVMVYTNDDPIIAKRLEEMGCVAVMPLAAPIGSGLGIRNPYNILTIIENAKVPIIVDAGVGTASDAAIGMELGCDGILMNTAIAHANNPVLMASSMKKAVQAGREAFLAGRMPRRRYASASSPLDGLI
;
A
#
# COMPACT_ATOMS: atom_id res chain seq x y z
N MET A 1 32.39 31.41 -13.08
CA MET A 1 31.53 32.30 -13.89
C MET A 1 30.09 32.40 -13.37
N LYS A 2 29.38 33.50 -13.69
CA LYS A 2 27.94 33.68 -13.45
C LYS A 2 27.14 33.50 -14.74
N ILE A 3 26.00 32.83 -14.62
CA ILE A 3 25.03 32.59 -15.71
C ILE A 3 23.61 32.91 -15.18
N GLN A 4 22.63 33.01 -16.08
CA GLN A 4 21.22 32.87 -15.74
C GLN A 4 20.78 31.42 -15.93
N LEU A 5 20.15 30.83 -14.92
CA LEU A 5 19.59 29.48 -14.96
C LEU A 5 18.12 29.55 -14.54
N ASN A 6 17.20 29.20 -15.44
CA ASN A 6 15.75 29.25 -15.19
C ASN A 6 15.27 30.61 -14.61
N GLY A 7 15.87 31.71 -15.07
CA GLY A 7 15.56 33.07 -14.63
C GLY A 7 16.28 33.53 -13.35
N GLU A 8 17.10 32.70 -12.72
CA GLU A 8 17.85 33.03 -11.50
C GLU A 8 19.37 33.14 -11.77
N ASN A 9 20.07 33.97 -11.00
CA ASN A 9 21.53 34.06 -11.08
C ASN A 9 22.17 32.80 -10.48
N PHE A 10 22.97 32.09 -11.27
CA PHE A 10 23.66 30.87 -10.85
C PHE A 10 25.17 31.00 -11.02
N SER A 11 25.95 30.50 -10.05
CA SER A 11 27.41 30.54 -10.10
C SER A 11 27.96 29.12 -10.30
N CYS A 12 28.80 28.94 -11.31
CA CYS A 12 29.47 27.66 -11.60
C CYS A 12 30.95 27.88 -11.93
N ASP A 13 31.73 26.80 -11.91
CA ASP A 13 33.15 26.84 -12.23
C ASP A 13 33.37 27.20 -13.71
N ASP A 14 34.51 27.80 -14.03
CA ASP A 14 34.85 28.13 -15.41
C ASP A 14 34.96 26.84 -16.24
N LYS A 15 34.45 26.87 -17.47
CA LYS A 15 34.36 25.72 -18.40
C LYS A 15 33.42 24.59 -17.94
N THR A 16 32.51 24.86 -17.01
CA THR A 16 31.41 23.92 -16.70
C THR A 16 30.65 23.56 -17.97
N THR A 17 30.46 22.28 -18.25
CA THR A 17 29.64 21.81 -19.38
C THR A 17 28.17 21.76 -19.02
N LEU A 18 27.27 21.72 -20.01
CA LEU A 18 25.84 21.50 -19.77
C LEU A 18 25.59 20.20 -19.00
N GLU A 19 26.34 19.13 -19.27
CA GLU A 19 26.24 17.88 -18.52
C GLU A 19 26.64 18.02 -17.05
N GLN A 20 27.68 18.80 -16.76
CA GLN A 20 28.11 19.06 -15.39
C GLN A 20 27.10 19.92 -14.64
N LEU A 21 26.50 20.92 -15.32
CA LEU A 21 25.43 21.74 -14.76
C LEU A 21 24.23 20.88 -14.35
N ILE A 22 23.74 19.98 -15.22
CA ILE A 22 22.60 19.10 -14.87
C ILE A 22 22.94 18.09 -13.77
N LYS A 23 24.21 17.66 -13.66
CA LYS A 23 24.68 16.83 -12.54
C LYS A 23 24.59 17.60 -11.22
N GLN A 24 25.01 18.88 -11.20
CA GLN A 24 24.90 19.75 -10.03
C GLN A 24 23.43 20.00 -9.63
N MET A 25 22.53 20.08 -10.62
CA MET A 25 21.08 20.21 -10.38
C MET A 25 20.39 18.90 -9.95
N GLY A 26 21.09 17.77 -9.93
CA GLY A 26 20.48 16.46 -9.65
C GLY A 26 19.57 15.93 -10.77
N LEU A 27 19.71 16.47 -11.98
CA LEU A 27 18.88 16.14 -13.15
C LEU A 27 19.57 15.19 -14.15
N PHE A 28 20.76 14.70 -13.83
CA PHE A 28 21.47 13.76 -14.69
C PHE A 28 20.67 12.47 -14.93
N GLY A 29 20.54 12.07 -16.20
CA GLY A 29 19.73 10.91 -16.60
C GLY A 29 18.21 11.11 -16.56
N LYS A 30 17.71 12.30 -16.22
CA LYS A 30 16.28 12.64 -16.33
C LYS A 30 15.93 13.01 -17.78
N ARG A 31 14.64 12.89 -18.14
CA ARG A 31 14.13 13.39 -19.42
C ARG A 31 14.07 14.92 -19.36
N ILE A 32 15.05 15.58 -19.96
CA ILE A 32 15.21 17.04 -19.94
C ILE A 32 15.42 17.58 -21.36
N ALA A 33 15.04 18.82 -21.58
CA ALA A 33 15.46 19.66 -22.70
C ALA A 33 16.21 20.88 -22.13
N ILE A 34 17.28 21.29 -22.82
CA ILE A 34 18.07 22.46 -22.43
C ILE A 34 18.03 23.47 -23.58
N GLU A 35 17.59 24.67 -23.26
CA GLU A 35 17.78 25.86 -24.08
C GLU A 35 19.02 26.60 -23.57
N LEU A 36 19.93 26.95 -24.47
CA LEU A 36 21.09 27.79 -24.18
C LEU A 36 21.05 29.00 -25.12
N ASN A 37 20.86 30.19 -24.56
CA ASN A 37 20.75 31.46 -25.29
C ASN A 37 19.73 31.38 -26.44
N GLU A 38 18.48 31.01 -26.13
CA GLU A 38 17.37 30.87 -27.09
C GLU A 38 17.53 29.73 -28.12
N GLU A 39 18.52 28.85 -27.94
CA GLU A 39 18.77 27.71 -28.83
C GLU A 39 18.68 26.38 -28.09
N ILE A 40 17.76 25.51 -28.52
CA ILE A 40 17.62 24.15 -27.96
C ILE A 40 18.83 23.31 -28.34
N LYS A 41 19.53 22.78 -27.34
CA LYS A 41 20.74 21.96 -27.52
C LYS A 41 20.42 20.46 -27.58
N PRO A 42 20.97 19.73 -28.56
CA PRO A 42 20.86 18.27 -28.61
C PRO A 42 21.50 17.61 -27.37
N ALA A 43 20.82 16.60 -26.80
CA ALA A 43 21.25 15.96 -25.56
C ALA A 43 22.59 15.22 -25.67
N ASP A 44 22.94 14.74 -26.87
CA ASP A 44 24.22 14.09 -27.17
C ASP A 44 25.42 15.07 -27.17
N GLN A 45 25.16 16.38 -27.15
CA GLN A 45 26.18 17.42 -27.13
C GLN A 45 26.42 18.03 -25.74
N PHE A 46 25.61 17.68 -24.72
CA PHE A 46 25.70 18.31 -23.40
C PHE A 46 27.07 18.18 -22.73
N ASN A 47 27.82 17.11 -23.03
CA ASN A 47 29.17 16.89 -22.49
C ASN A 47 30.27 17.73 -23.18
N THR A 48 30.00 18.30 -24.35
CA THR A 48 30.98 19.09 -25.13
C THR A 48 30.70 20.59 -25.08
N ILE A 49 29.44 20.99 -24.89
CA ILE A 49 29.04 22.39 -24.79
C ILE A 49 29.47 22.94 -23.43
N GLN A 50 30.46 23.84 -23.45
CA GLN A 50 30.92 24.58 -22.29
C GLN A 50 30.16 25.89 -22.17
N LEU A 51 29.69 26.16 -20.96
CA LEU A 51 29.06 27.42 -20.59
C LEU A 51 30.10 28.54 -20.51
N LYS A 52 29.63 29.77 -20.71
CA LYS A 52 30.39 31.02 -20.66
C LYS A 52 29.75 31.99 -19.67
N GLU A 53 30.54 32.93 -19.18
CA GLU A 53 30.04 34.05 -18.37
C GLU A 53 28.91 34.78 -19.12
N GLY A 54 27.77 34.95 -18.45
CA GLY A 54 26.60 35.65 -18.97
C GLY A 54 25.65 34.80 -19.81
N ASP A 55 25.91 33.49 -20.00
CA ASP A 55 24.96 32.61 -20.68
C ASP A 55 23.61 32.55 -19.96
N THR A 56 22.53 32.40 -20.72
CA THR A 56 21.19 32.10 -20.23
C THR A 56 20.83 30.67 -20.56
N VAL A 57 20.49 29.89 -19.54
CA VAL A 57 20.16 28.47 -19.63
C VAL A 57 18.75 28.25 -19.11
N GLU A 58 17.90 27.66 -19.94
CA GLU A 58 16.58 27.18 -19.54
C GLU A 58 16.56 25.65 -19.57
N VAL A 59 16.27 25.03 -18.43
CA VAL A 59 16.21 23.58 -18.28
C VAL A 59 14.76 23.20 -18.01
N VAL A 60 14.14 22.58 -19.02
CA VAL A 60 12.79 22.04 -18.91
C VAL A 60 12.88 20.55 -18.67
N GLN A 61 12.42 20.10 -17.51
CA GLN A 61 12.26 18.68 -17.24
C GLN A 61 10.89 18.21 -17.73
N ALA A 62 10.86 17.16 -18.54
CA ALA A 62 9.62 16.47 -18.83
C ALA A 62 9.08 15.85 -17.53
N ILE A 63 7.99 16.40 -17.00
CA ILE A 63 7.21 15.83 -15.90
C ILE A 63 6.30 14.73 -16.49
N GLY A 64 6.92 13.76 -17.15
CA GLY A 64 6.24 12.64 -17.79
C GLY A 64 6.65 11.35 -17.11
N GLY A 65 5.72 10.73 -16.38
CA GLY A 65 5.92 9.51 -15.60
C GLY A 65 5.99 9.82 -14.12
N GLY A 66 4.82 9.77 -13.45
CA GLY A 66 4.79 9.69 -12.00
C GLY A 66 5.68 8.55 -11.54
N GLN A 67 6.30 8.68 -10.36
CA GLN A 67 6.85 7.49 -9.74
C GLN A 67 5.72 6.47 -9.60
N PRO A 68 5.98 5.17 -9.83
CA PRO A 68 4.97 4.14 -9.60
C PRO A 68 4.44 4.30 -8.17
N ASP A 69 3.12 4.51 -8.06
CA ASP A 69 2.43 4.62 -6.77
C ASP A 69 2.16 3.23 -6.18
N ASP A 70 3.22 2.44 -6.10
CA ASP A 70 3.16 1.07 -5.62
C ASP A 70 3.01 1.04 -4.08
N LEU A 71 2.43 -0.05 -3.58
CA LEU A 71 2.47 -0.40 -2.17
C LEU A 71 3.83 -1.05 -1.87
N VAL A 72 4.56 -0.55 -0.88
CA VAL A 72 5.84 -1.15 -0.44
C VAL A 72 5.67 -1.75 0.95
N VAL A 73 5.80 -3.07 1.10
CA VAL A 73 5.76 -3.76 2.39
C VAL A 73 7.02 -4.60 2.54
N ALA A 74 7.70 -4.50 3.69
CA ALA A 74 8.96 -5.21 3.95
C ALA A 74 10.02 -5.06 2.83
N GLY A 75 10.05 -3.90 2.16
CA GLY A 75 10.97 -3.61 1.05
C GLY A 75 10.57 -4.19 -0.31
N GLN A 76 9.45 -4.90 -0.41
CA GLN A 76 8.91 -5.42 -1.67
C GLN A 76 7.81 -4.50 -2.22
N SER A 77 7.85 -4.25 -3.53
CA SER A 77 6.87 -3.40 -4.24
C SER A 77 5.71 -4.24 -4.78
N PHE A 78 4.49 -3.72 -4.68
CA PHE A 78 3.26 -4.33 -5.15
C PHE A 78 2.44 -3.29 -5.93
N SER A 79 2.02 -3.66 -7.14
CA SER A 79 1.14 -2.84 -7.97
C SER A 79 -0.30 -2.83 -7.46
N SER A 80 -0.70 -3.90 -6.76
CA SER A 80 -2.01 -4.05 -6.16
C SER A 80 -2.02 -3.63 -4.69
N ARG A 81 -2.96 -2.73 -4.36
CA ARG A 81 -3.26 -2.29 -2.99
C ARG A 81 -4.40 -3.11 -2.34
N LEU A 82 -4.89 -4.14 -3.03
CA LEU A 82 -5.93 -5.04 -2.53
C LEU A 82 -5.28 -6.36 -2.09
N LEU A 83 -5.36 -6.65 -0.80
CA LEU A 83 -4.97 -7.92 -0.21
C LEU A 83 -6.23 -8.76 0.04
N VAL A 84 -6.15 -10.06 -0.25
CA VAL A 84 -7.30 -10.96 -0.13
C VAL A 84 -7.01 -12.16 0.76
N GLY A 85 -8.01 -12.58 1.53
CA GLY A 85 -7.95 -13.83 2.28
C GLY A 85 -8.55 -15.01 1.55
N THR A 86 -8.33 -16.19 2.13
CA THR A 86 -8.81 -17.49 1.64
C THR A 86 -9.68 -18.20 2.69
N GLY A 87 -10.12 -19.43 2.38
CA GLY A 87 -10.75 -20.34 3.34
C GLY A 87 -12.24 -20.15 3.59
N LYS A 88 -12.91 -19.23 2.88
CA LYS A 88 -14.36 -18.98 3.00
C LYS A 88 -15.13 -19.09 1.68
N TYR A 89 -14.43 -19.37 0.58
CA TYR A 89 -15.05 -19.63 -0.72
C TYR A 89 -15.68 -21.03 -0.73
N LYS A 90 -16.56 -21.28 -1.70
CA LYS A 90 -17.23 -22.56 -1.89
C LYS A 90 -16.24 -23.69 -2.15
N ASP A 91 -15.26 -23.46 -3.01
CA ASP A 91 -14.26 -24.44 -3.42
C ASP A 91 -12.97 -23.76 -3.93
N MET A 92 -11.98 -24.57 -4.30
CA MET A 92 -10.68 -24.11 -4.79
C MET A 92 -10.75 -23.41 -6.15
N ALA A 93 -11.71 -23.78 -7.01
CA ALA A 93 -11.88 -23.16 -8.33
C ALA A 93 -12.45 -21.74 -8.19
N GLU A 94 -13.45 -21.57 -7.32
CA GLU A 94 -13.96 -20.24 -6.97
C GLU A 94 -12.89 -19.39 -6.28
N THR A 95 -12.12 -19.98 -5.35
CA THR A 95 -10.97 -19.31 -4.70
C THR A 95 -9.99 -18.78 -5.73
N GLN A 96 -9.55 -19.63 -6.67
CA GLN A 96 -8.61 -19.24 -7.73
C GLN A 96 -9.14 -18.07 -8.55
N THR A 97 -10.37 -18.23 -9.07
CA THR A 97 -10.98 -17.24 -9.97
C THR A 97 -11.20 -15.91 -9.27
N ALA A 98 -11.64 -15.92 -8.00
CA ALA A 98 -11.85 -14.70 -7.23
C ALA A 98 -10.53 -13.97 -6.97
N ILE A 99 -9.46 -14.68 -6.60
CA ILE A 99 -8.14 -14.08 -6.36
C ILE A 99 -7.59 -13.48 -7.66
N GLU A 100 -7.68 -14.19 -8.78
CA GLU A 100 -7.26 -13.68 -10.09
C GLU A 100 -8.03 -12.41 -10.49
N MET A 101 -9.35 -12.40 -10.31
CA MET A 101 -10.18 -11.24 -10.64
C MET A 101 -9.98 -10.06 -9.69
N SER A 102 -9.56 -10.31 -8.45
CA SER A 102 -9.17 -9.25 -7.50
C SER A 102 -7.87 -8.56 -7.93
N GLY A 103 -7.01 -9.23 -8.69
CA GLY A 103 -5.67 -8.74 -8.99
C GLY A 103 -4.78 -8.58 -7.77
N ALA A 104 -5.06 -9.27 -6.66
CA ALA A 104 -4.23 -9.26 -5.47
C ALA A 104 -2.89 -9.95 -5.72
N GLU A 105 -1.83 -9.38 -5.18
CA GLU A 105 -0.47 -9.96 -5.22
C GLU A 105 -0.07 -10.55 -3.86
N ILE A 106 -0.70 -10.09 -2.77
CA ILE A 106 -0.55 -10.65 -1.43
C ILE A 106 -1.83 -11.38 -1.05
N VAL A 107 -1.71 -12.66 -0.69
CA VAL A 107 -2.85 -13.51 -0.31
C VAL A 107 -2.63 -14.10 1.08
N THR A 108 -3.59 -13.90 1.98
CA THR A 108 -3.48 -14.40 3.35
C THR A 108 -4.05 -15.81 3.55
N VAL A 109 -3.36 -16.60 4.38
CA VAL A 109 -3.66 -18.02 4.62
C VAL A 109 -3.66 -18.32 6.12
N ALA A 110 -4.72 -18.98 6.60
CA ALA A 110 -4.81 -19.42 7.99
C ALA A 110 -4.13 -20.79 8.19
N ILE A 111 -2.91 -20.77 8.74
CA ILE A 111 -2.03 -21.95 8.85
C ILE A 111 -2.67 -23.12 9.61
N ARG A 112 -3.49 -22.83 10.62
CA ARG A 112 -4.13 -23.88 11.44
C ARG A 112 -5.38 -24.50 10.81
N ARG A 113 -5.93 -23.89 9.75
CA ARG A 113 -7.25 -24.24 9.20
C ARG A 113 -7.21 -24.68 7.74
N THR A 114 -6.08 -24.51 7.06
CA THR A 114 -5.97 -24.79 5.63
C THR A 114 -4.80 -25.73 5.35
N ASN A 115 -5.06 -26.73 4.53
CA ASN A 115 -4.00 -27.59 4.01
C ASN A 115 -3.15 -26.82 3.00
N ILE A 116 -1.86 -26.71 3.29
CA ILE A 116 -0.82 -26.12 2.43
C ILE A 116 0.26 -27.16 2.07
N GLY A 117 -0.08 -28.45 2.17
CA GLY A 117 0.82 -29.57 1.87
C GLY A 117 1.15 -30.45 3.06
N GLN A 118 0.69 -30.10 4.27
CA GLN A 118 0.93 -30.92 5.47
C GLN A 118 0.12 -32.22 5.51
N ASN A 119 -1.03 -32.29 4.80
CA ASN A 119 -1.89 -33.47 4.73
C ASN A 119 -1.89 -34.06 3.31
N PRO A 120 -1.18 -35.17 3.07
CA PRO A 120 -1.18 -35.82 1.77
C PRO A 120 -2.59 -36.34 1.39
N GLY A 121 -3.06 -36.01 0.18
CA GLY A 121 -4.35 -36.47 -0.35
C GLY A 121 -5.54 -35.51 -0.14
N GLU A 122 -5.34 -34.43 0.61
CA GLU A 122 -6.31 -33.33 0.70
C GLU A 122 -5.97 -32.22 -0.30
N PRO A 123 -6.95 -31.42 -0.76
CA PRO A 123 -6.68 -30.26 -1.61
C PRO A 123 -5.67 -29.32 -0.96
N ASN A 124 -4.62 -28.95 -1.69
CA ASN A 124 -3.58 -28.05 -1.23
C ASN A 124 -3.88 -26.63 -1.74
N LEU A 125 -4.01 -25.68 -0.82
CA LEU A 125 -4.29 -24.29 -1.20
C LEU A 125 -3.14 -23.68 -2.03
N LEU A 126 -1.89 -24.09 -1.82
CA LEU A 126 -0.74 -23.57 -2.58
C LEU A 126 -0.76 -23.98 -4.06
N ASP A 127 -1.56 -24.98 -4.43
CA ASP A 127 -1.78 -25.32 -5.85
C ASP A 127 -2.61 -24.23 -6.56
N VAL A 128 -3.43 -23.49 -5.80
CA VAL A 128 -4.26 -22.37 -6.29
C VAL A 128 -3.52 -21.04 -6.18
N ILE A 129 -2.80 -20.84 -5.07
CA ILE A 129 -2.02 -19.64 -4.81
C ILE A 129 -0.52 -19.97 -4.77
N SER A 130 0.03 -20.29 -5.94
CA SER A 130 1.45 -20.62 -6.05
C SER A 130 2.33 -19.47 -5.50
N PRO A 131 3.30 -19.77 -4.63
CA PRO A 131 4.30 -18.80 -4.17
C PRO A 131 5.13 -18.17 -5.29
N ASP A 132 5.17 -18.77 -6.49
CA ASP A 132 5.83 -18.19 -7.67
C ASP A 132 5.08 -16.97 -8.23
N LYS A 133 3.78 -16.88 -7.96
CA LYS A 133 2.89 -15.83 -8.47
C LYS A 133 2.42 -14.88 -7.37
N TYR A 134 2.23 -15.38 -6.15
CA TYR A 134 1.67 -14.63 -5.04
C TYR A 134 2.63 -14.58 -3.85
N THR A 135 2.63 -13.44 -3.16
CA THR A 135 3.24 -13.34 -1.84
C THR A 135 2.28 -13.91 -0.81
N ILE A 136 2.68 -14.99 -0.15
CA ILE A 136 1.85 -15.68 0.84
C ILE A 136 1.99 -14.97 2.19
N LEU A 137 0.87 -14.53 2.74
CA LEU A 137 0.82 -13.87 4.05
C LEU A 137 0.19 -14.80 5.10
N PRO A 138 0.97 -15.71 5.72
CA PRO A 138 0.45 -16.59 6.74
C PRO A 138 -0.05 -15.77 7.94
N ASN A 139 -1.24 -16.11 8.44
CA ASN A 139 -1.85 -15.43 9.58
C ASN A 139 -2.05 -16.35 10.78
N THR A 140 -2.20 -15.74 11.94
CA THR A 140 -2.51 -16.42 13.21
C THR A 140 -4.01 -16.45 13.53
N ALA A 141 -4.88 -16.42 12.51
CA ALA A 141 -6.33 -16.36 12.72
C ALA A 141 -6.84 -17.48 13.63
N GLY A 142 -7.66 -17.09 14.60
CA GLY A 142 -8.17 -18.00 15.64
C GLY A 142 -7.19 -18.27 16.79
N CYS A 143 -6.10 -17.50 16.92
CA CYS A 143 -5.29 -17.49 18.14
C CYS A 143 -5.87 -16.47 19.14
N TYR A 144 -6.03 -16.89 20.39
CA TYR A 144 -6.55 -16.06 21.49
C TYR A 144 -5.50 -15.82 22.59
N THR A 145 -4.27 -16.28 22.38
CA THR A 145 -3.15 -16.08 23.30
C THR A 145 -1.88 -15.75 22.52
N ALA A 146 -0.99 -14.97 23.13
CA ALA A 146 0.32 -14.69 22.55
C ALA A 146 1.10 -15.97 22.24
N LYS A 147 1.06 -16.95 23.16
CA LYS A 147 1.71 -18.26 22.98
C LYS A 147 1.27 -18.98 21.70
N ASP A 148 -0.04 -19.00 21.42
CA ASP A 148 -0.55 -19.66 20.22
C ASP A 148 -0.20 -18.90 18.94
N ALA A 149 -0.22 -17.57 18.99
CA ALA A 149 0.17 -16.72 17.86
C ALA A 149 1.66 -16.91 17.51
N LEU A 150 2.54 -16.82 18.51
CA LEU A 150 3.98 -17.07 18.35
C LEU A 150 4.27 -18.46 17.79
N ARG A 151 3.63 -19.50 18.34
CA ARG A 151 3.77 -20.86 17.82
C ARG A 151 3.32 -20.98 16.37
N THR A 152 2.22 -20.32 16.01
CA THR A 152 1.66 -20.35 14.65
C THR A 152 2.57 -19.65 13.66
N CYS A 153 3.11 -18.46 13.98
CA CYS A 153 4.09 -17.78 13.13
C CYS A 153 5.36 -18.60 12.91
N ARG A 154 5.90 -19.22 13.97
CA ARG A 154 7.09 -20.08 13.86
C ARG A 154 6.81 -21.30 12.98
N LEU A 155 5.66 -21.95 13.13
CA LEU A 155 5.25 -23.05 12.25
C LEU A 155 5.11 -22.59 10.80
N ALA A 156 4.49 -21.43 10.56
CA ALA A 156 4.32 -20.86 9.24
C ALA A 156 5.65 -20.62 8.53
N ARG A 157 6.63 -20.06 9.24
CA ARG A 157 7.98 -19.82 8.72
C ARG A 157 8.62 -21.11 8.23
N GLU A 158 8.58 -22.17 9.03
CA GLU A 158 9.20 -23.45 8.64
C GLU A 158 8.43 -24.14 7.49
N LEU A 159 7.10 -24.08 7.49
CA LEU A 159 6.27 -24.63 6.40
C LEU A 159 6.46 -23.90 5.07
N LEU A 160 6.83 -22.62 5.11
CA LEU A 160 7.04 -21.77 3.93
C LEU A 160 8.52 -21.52 3.65
N GLY A 161 9.42 -22.42 4.08
CA GLY A 161 10.83 -22.38 3.68
C GLY A 161 11.65 -21.22 4.26
N GLY A 162 11.35 -20.80 5.49
CA GLY A 162 12.05 -19.69 6.16
C GLY A 162 11.42 -18.32 5.91
N HIS A 163 10.21 -18.26 5.38
CA HIS A 163 9.48 -17.03 5.08
C HIS A 163 9.30 -16.14 6.32
N LYS A 164 9.67 -14.85 6.22
CA LYS A 164 9.66 -13.91 7.35
C LYS A 164 8.36 -13.14 7.52
N LEU A 165 7.65 -12.89 6.42
CA LEU A 165 6.44 -12.06 6.45
C LEU A 165 5.28 -12.84 7.07
N VAL A 166 4.62 -12.23 8.07
CA VAL A 166 3.49 -12.81 8.81
C VAL A 166 2.42 -11.75 9.09
N LYS A 167 1.15 -12.17 9.07
CA LYS A 167 0.03 -11.40 9.63
C LYS A 167 -0.21 -11.85 11.09
N LEU A 168 0.14 -10.99 12.03
CA LEU A 168 -0.15 -11.21 13.45
C LEU A 168 -1.59 -10.80 13.77
N GLU A 169 -2.36 -11.73 14.33
CA GLU A 169 -3.74 -11.58 14.76
C GLU A 169 -3.94 -12.33 16.09
N VAL A 170 -4.19 -11.60 17.18
CA VAL A 170 -4.52 -12.19 18.49
C VAL A 170 -5.85 -11.64 18.94
N LEU A 171 -6.85 -12.52 19.06
CA LEU A 171 -8.24 -12.14 19.33
C LEU A 171 -8.52 -12.17 20.84
N GLY A 172 -9.36 -11.25 21.32
CA GLY A 172 -9.76 -11.18 22.74
C GLY A 172 -10.93 -12.09 23.09
N ASP A 173 -11.86 -12.31 22.15
CA ASP A 173 -12.98 -13.24 22.35
C ASP A 173 -13.58 -13.73 21.01
N GLU A 174 -14.27 -14.87 21.06
CA GLU A 174 -14.84 -15.52 19.88
C GLU A 174 -16.07 -14.81 19.30
N LYS A 175 -16.76 -13.99 20.10
CA LYS A 175 -18.03 -13.36 19.72
C LYS A 175 -17.81 -12.09 18.93
N THR A 176 -16.90 -11.23 19.40
CA THR A 176 -16.60 -9.95 18.76
C THR A 176 -15.48 -10.08 17.74
N LEU A 177 -14.59 -11.06 17.92
CA LEU A 177 -13.35 -11.20 17.17
C LEU A 177 -12.52 -9.90 17.18
N PHE A 178 -12.65 -9.08 18.23
CA PHE A 178 -11.86 -7.87 18.43
C PHE A 178 -10.46 -8.27 18.90
N PRO A 179 -9.39 -7.51 18.56
CA PRO A 179 -8.04 -7.88 18.97
C PRO A 179 -7.82 -7.68 20.48
N ASP A 180 -7.10 -8.63 21.10
CA ASP A 180 -6.49 -8.43 22.42
C ASP A 180 -5.20 -7.63 22.24
N ILE A 181 -5.26 -6.34 22.52
CA ILE A 181 -4.14 -5.43 22.33
C ILE A 181 -2.95 -5.77 23.23
N THR A 182 -3.18 -6.30 24.43
CA THR A 182 -2.08 -6.63 25.35
C THR A 182 -1.29 -7.81 24.80
N ALA A 183 -1.99 -8.88 24.42
CA ALA A 183 -1.36 -10.06 23.82
C ALA A 183 -0.77 -9.78 22.43
N THR A 184 -1.38 -8.85 21.67
CA THR A 184 -0.87 -8.39 20.38
C THR A 184 0.47 -7.68 20.52
N LEU A 185 0.58 -6.73 21.46
CA LEU A 185 1.84 -6.03 21.73
C LEU A 185 2.94 -6.99 22.18
N GLU A 186 2.64 -7.90 23.12
CA GLU A 186 3.60 -8.92 23.56
C GLU A 186 4.11 -9.78 22.39
N SER A 187 3.18 -10.24 21.54
CA SER A 187 3.52 -11.08 20.39
C SER A 187 4.35 -10.33 19.35
N ALA A 188 3.99 -9.07 19.06
CA ALA A 188 4.71 -8.24 18.09
C ALA A 188 6.17 -8.00 18.54
N ASP A 189 6.39 -7.68 19.82
CA ASP A 189 7.73 -7.46 20.38
C ASP A 189 8.64 -8.67 20.15
N ILE A 190 8.12 -9.85 20.46
CA ILE A 190 8.86 -11.11 20.36
C ILE A 190 9.12 -11.47 18.90
N LEU A 191 8.11 -11.37 18.03
CA LEU A 191 8.25 -11.74 16.61
C LEU A 191 9.24 -10.82 15.88
N VAL A 192 9.20 -9.51 16.12
CA VAL A 192 10.17 -8.58 15.52
C VAL A 192 11.58 -8.91 15.98
N LYS A 193 11.79 -9.21 17.28
CA LYS A 193 13.10 -9.64 17.81
C LYS A 193 13.58 -10.98 17.23
N GLU A 194 12.66 -11.85 16.83
CA GLU A 194 12.94 -13.10 16.12
C GLU A 194 13.18 -12.92 14.62
N GLY A 195 13.15 -11.69 14.11
CA GLY A 195 13.43 -11.37 12.72
C GLY A 195 12.27 -11.62 11.76
N PHE A 196 11.04 -11.65 12.25
CA PHE A 196 9.85 -11.65 11.41
C PHE A 196 9.54 -10.25 10.87
N ASP A 197 9.04 -10.21 9.64
CA ASP A 197 8.44 -9.01 9.06
C ASP A 197 6.95 -9.00 9.42
N VAL A 198 6.60 -8.32 10.52
CA VAL A 198 5.27 -8.40 11.12
C VAL A 198 4.32 -7.36 10.52
N MET A 199 3.26 -7.83 9.86
CA MET A 199 2.06 -7.04 9.57
C MET A 199 1.04 -7.30 10.69
N VAL A 200 0.64 -6.29 11.45
CA VAL A 200 -0.14 -6.52 12.68
C VAL A 200 -1.59 -6.04 12.59
N TYR A 201 -2.53 -6.96 12.82
CA TYR A 201 -3.96 -6.63 13.00
C TYR A 201 -4.19 -5.95 14.35
N THR A 202 -4.88 -4.82 14.36
CA THR A 202 -5.15 -4.04 15.58
C THR A 202 -6.52 -3.33 15.51
N ASN A 203 -6.93 -2.73 16.62
CA ASN A 203 -8.06 -1.80 16.66
C ASN A 203 -7.71 -0.45 16.02
N ASP A 204 -8.66 0.47 15.99
CA ASP A 204 -8.50 1.83 15.49
C ASP A 204 -7.89 2.79 16.54
N ASP A 205 -7.09 2.32 17.49
CA ASP A 205 -6.44 3.20 18.47
C ASP A 205 -5.12 3.78 17.90
N PRO A 206 -5.02 5.11 17.72
CA PRO A 206 -3.82 5.73 17.14
C PRO A 206 -2.56 5.59 18.00
N ILE A 207 -2.69 5.47 19.33
CA ILE A 207 -1.56 5.30 20.23
C ILE A 207 -1.02 3.87 20.09
N ILE A 208 -1.90 2.88 19.99
CA ILE A 208 -1.52 1.49 19.79
C ILE A 208 -0.87 1.29 18.41
N ALA A 209 -1.45 1.86 17.37
CA ALA A 209 -0.87 1.84 16.03
C ALA A 209 0.55 2.41 16.03
N LYS A 210 0.77 3.55 16.70
CA LYS A 210 2.10 4.16 16.81
C LYS A 210 3.10 3.27 17.54
N ARG A 211 2.70 2.65 18.66
CA ARG A 211 3.57 1.72 19.40
C ARG A 211 3.97 0.53 18.56
N LEU A 212 3.03 -0.08 17.83
CA LEU A 212 3.30 -1.20 16.95
C LEU A 212 4.29 -0.84 15.83
N GLU A 213 4.15 0.35 15.23
CA GLU A 213 5.16 0.88 14.30
C GLU A 213 6.54 1.01 14.97
N GLU A 214 6.63 1.66 16.13
CA GLU A 214 7.90 1.91 16.84
C GLU A 214 8.61 0.64 17.28
N MET A 215 7.87 -0.45 17.48
CA MET A 215 8.42 -1.77 17.79
C MET A 215 9.08 -2.43 16.57
N GLY A 216 8.80 -1.98 15.35
CA GLY A 216 9.36 -2.49 14.11
C GLY A 216 8.41 -3.34 13.26
N CYS A 217 7.09 -3.27 13.49
CA CYS A 217 6.13 -3.87 12.55
C CYS A 217 6.26 -3.20 11.17
N VAL A 218 6.29 -4.02 10.11
CA VAL A 218 6.50 -3.54 8.73
C VAL A 218 5.23 -2.95 8.10
N ALA A 219 4.07 -3.20 8.71
CA ALA A 219 2.79 -2.56 8.40
C ALA A 219 1.86 -2.65 9.61
N VAL A 220 0.98 -1.66 9.78
CA VAL A 220 -0.05 -1.66 10.82
C VAL A 220 -1.42 -1.76 10.15
N MET A 221 -2.27 -2.66 10.66
CA MET A 221 -3.53 -3.02 10.03
C MET A 221 -4.72 -2.75 10.96
N PRO A 222 -5.16 -1.49 11.08
CA PRO A 222 -6.31 -1.15 11.90
C PRO A 222 -7.61 -1.68 11.28
N LEU A 223 -8.53 -2.13 12.13
CA LEU A 223 -9.83 -2.59 11.68
C LEU A 223 -10.72 -1.47 11.17
N ALA A 224 -11.52 -1.75 10.13
CA ALA A 224 -12.63 -0.87 9.76
C ALA A 224 -13.82 -1.01 10.72
N ALA A 225 -14.11 -2.27 11.06
CA ALA A 225 -15.18 -2.76 11.94
C ALA A 225 -14.88 -4.22 12.35
N PRO A 226 -15.64 -4.84 13.28
CA PRO A 226 -15.44 -6.23 13.65
C PRO A 226 -15.41 -7.20 12.47
N ILE A 227 -14.62 -8.28 12.59
CA ILE A 227 -14.37 -9.22 11.50
C ILE A 227 -15.68 -9.83 10.99
N GLY A 228 -15.88 -9.79 9.67
CA GLY A 228 -17.05 -10.36 9.00
C GLY A 228 -18.36 -9.58 9.17
N SER A 229 -18.34 -8.41 9.85
CA SER A 229 -19.54 -7.60 10.07
C SER A 229 -20.06 -6.88 8.82
N GLY A 230 -19.17 -6.57 7.87
CA GLY A 230 -19.52 -5.86 6.63
C GLY A 230 -20.01 -4.42 6.84
N LEU A 231 -19.65 -3.80 7.97
CA LEU A 231 -20.13 -2.47 8.33
C LEU A 231 -19.38 -1.34 7.64
N GLY A 232 -18.16 -1.59 7.13
CA GLY A 232 -17.26 -0.55 6.61
C GLY A 232 -16.61 0.27 7.73
N ILE A 233 -15.83 1.30 7.38
CA ILE A 233 -15.07 2.11 8.34
C ILE A 233 -16.03 2.81 9.30
N ARG A 234 -15.95 2.50 10.61
CA ARG A 234 -16.84 3.06 11.65
C ARG A 234 -16.32 4.33 12.29
N ASN A 235 -15.01 4.51 12.30
CA ASN A 235 -14.36 5.67 12.89
C ASN A 235 -13.31 6.26 11.95
N PRO A 236 -13.73 7.01 10.93
CA PRO A 236 -12.81 7.56 9.94
C PRO A 236 -11.80 8.54 10.55
N TYR A 237 -12.13 9.19 11.67
CA TYR A 237 -11.23 10.14 12.32
C TYR A 237 -10.02 9.47 12.95
N ASN A 238 -10.23 8.34 13.64
CA ASN A 238 -9.11 7.57 14.17
C ASN A 238 -8.22 7.01 13.04
N ILE A 239 -8.82 6.49 11.97
CA ILE A 239 -8.07 6.02 10.80
C ILE A 239 -7.22 7.15 10.19
N LEU A 240 -7.78 8.34 10.02
CA LEU A 240 -7.03 9.52 9.55
C LEU A 240 -5.85 9.84 10.49
N THR A 241 -6.08 9.87 11.80
CA THR A 241 -5.00 10.12 12.77
C THR A 241 -3.92 9.05 12.73
N ILE A 242 -4.26 7.78 12.47
CA ILE A 242 -3.27 6.71 12.29
C ILE A 242 -2.44 6.99 11.03
N ILE A 243 -3.09 7.25 9.89
CA ILE A 243 -2.44 7.51 8.60
C ILE A 243 -1.49 8.71 8.69
N GLU A 244 -1.94 9.82 9.26
CA GLU A 244 -1.15 11.06 9.37
C GLU A 244 0.12 10.89 10.23
N ASN A 245 0.09 9.99 11.21
CA ASN A 245 1.21 9.75 12.13
C ASN A 245 2.16 8.63 11.67
N ALA A 246 1.74 7.85 10.68
CA ALA A 246 2.40 6.63 10.29
C ALA A 246 3.63 6.87 9.40
N LYS A 247 4.64 6.03 9.57
CA LYS A 247 5.82 5.93 8.67
C LYS A 247 5.93 4.58 7.98
N VAL A 248 5.06 3.65 8.36
CA VAL A 248 4.89 2.33 7.75
C VAL A 248 3.52 2.27 7.07
N PRO A 249 3.33 1.38 6.09
CA PRO A 249 2.04 1.24 5.43
C PRO A 249 0.89 0.98 6.39
N ILE A 250 -0.20 1.71 6.19
CA ILE A 250 -1.47 1.52 6.91
C ILE A 250 -2.46 0.80 5.99
N ILE A 251 -2.80 -0.44 6.36
CA ILE A 251 -3.68 -1.30 5.58
C ILE A 251 -4.95 -1.56 6.38
N VAL A 252 -6.09 -1.03 5.96
CA VAL A 252 -7.35 -1.32 6.67
C VAL A 252 -7.72 -2.80 6.49
N ASP A 253 -7.91 -3.50 7.61
CA ASP A 253 -8.14 -4.95 7.62
C ASP A 253 -9.48 -5.30 8.29
N ALA A 254 -10.27 -6.13 7.63
CA ALA A 254 -11.58 -6.59 8.09
C ALA A 254 -12.63 -5.47 8.21
N GLY A 255 -13.88 -5.87 8.48
CA GLY A 255 -15.02 -4.96 8.62
C GLY A 255 -15.58 -4.38 7.32
N VAL A 256 -14.80 -4.32 6.23
CA VAL A 256 -15.26 -3.96 4.88
C VAL A 256 -16.43 -4.85 4.44
N GLY A 257 -17.48 -4.27 3.88
CA GLY A 257 -18.65 -4.99 3.36
C GLY A 257 -18.83 -4.90 1.85
N THR A 258 -18.50 -3.75 1.25
CA THR A 258 -18.71 -3.51 -0.19
C THR A 258 -17.66 -2.58 -0.80
N ALA A 259 -17.73 -2.39 -2.12
CA ALA A 259 -16.81 -1.57 -2.90
C ALA A 259 -16.66 -0.15 -2.36
N SER A 260 -17.76 0.52 -1.97
CA SER A 260 -17.68 1.89 -1.45
C SER A 260 -16.86 1.98 -0.16
N ASP A 261 -16.86 0.95 0.69
CA ASP A 261 -16.08 0.95 1.93
C ASP A 261 -14.58 0.91 1.62
N ALA A 262 -14.19 0.07 0.66
CA ALA A 262 -12.81 -0.03 0.20
C ALA A 262 -12.34 1.27 -0.47
N ALA A 263 -13.19 1.87 -1.31
CA ALA A 263 -12.92 3.17 -1.93
C ALA A 263 -12.74 4.26 -0.86
N ILE A 264 -13.62 4.33 0.15
CA ILE A 264 -13.50 5.30 1.26
C ILE A 264 -12.18 5.09 2.01
N GLY A 265 -11.77 3.85 2.30
CA GLY A 265 -10.49 3.59 2.94
C GLY A 265 -9.31 4.17 2.16
N MET A 266 -9.29 3.95 0.84
CA MET A 266 -8.24 4.52 -0.02
C MET A 266 -8.33 6.04 -0.15
N GLU A 267 -9.54 6.61 -0.23
CA GLU A 267 -9.77 8.08 -0.24
C GLU A 267 -9.28 8.76 1.05
N LEU A 268 -9.30 8.07 2.19
CA LEU A 268 -8.74 8.57 3.46
C LEU A 268 -7.20 8.55 3.46
N GLY A 269 -6.57 7.85 2.51
CA GLY A 269 -5.12 7.74 2.41
C GLY A 269 -4.53 6.42 2.91
N CYS A 270 -5.34 5.37 3.11
CA CYS A 270 -4.79 4.05 3.41
C CYS A 270 -3.87 3.58 2.26
N ASP A 271 -2.83 2.83 2.59
CA ASP A 271 -1.91 2.27 1.61
C ASP A 271 -2.47 1.00 0.96
N GLY A 272 -3.39 0.31 1.63
CA GLY A 272 -4.10 -0.83 1.08
C GLY A 272 -5.31 -1.23 1.89
N ILE A 273 -6.04 -2.22 1.36
CA ILE A 273 -7.21 -2.84 2.01
C ILE A 273 -7.02 -4.35 2.03
N LEU A 274 -7.21 -4.97 3.19
CA LEU A 274 -7.25 -6.42 3.35
C LEU A 274 -8.69 -6.87 3.65
N MET A 275 -9.21 -7.78 2.83
CA MET A 275 -10.54 -8.36 3.06
C MET A 275 -10.62 -9.84 2.71
N ASN A 276 -11.63 -10.53 3.25
CA ASN A 276 -11.94 -11.91 2.91
C ASN A 276 -13.46 -12.08 2.76
N THR A 277 -14.19 -11.91 3.86
CA THR A 277 -15.64 -12.20 3.93
C THR A 277 -16.48 -11.38 2.95
N ALA A 278 -16.14 -10.11 2.71
CA ALA A 278 -16.86 -9.27 1.76
C ALA A 278 -16.90 -9.88 0.34
N ILE A 279 -15.80 -10.53 -0.07
CA ILE A 279 -15.70 -11.18 -1.38
C ILE A 279 -16.30 -12.59 -1.28
N ALA A 280 -15.77 -13.42 -0.38
CA ALA A 280 -16.07 -14.84 -0.33
C ALA A 280 -17.53 -15.17 0.00
N HIS A 281 -18.23 -14.31 0.75
CA HIS A 281 -19.65 -14.50 1.09
C HIS A 281 -20.61 -13.69 0.20
N ALA A 282 -20.12 -13.02 -0.85
CA ALA A 282 -21.01 -12.38 -1.80
C ALA A 282 -21.80 -13.44 -2.59
N ASN A 283 -23.00 -13.09 -3.07
CA ASN A 283 -23.77 -13.98 -3.97
C ASN A 283 -23.00 -14.32 -5.27
N ASN A 284 -22.08 -13.44 -5.67
CA ASN A 284 -21.16 -13.66 -6.79
C ASN A 284 -19.75 -13.21 -6.37
N PRO A 285 -18.94 -14.10 -5.76
CA PRO A 285 -17.62 -13.76 -5.23
C PRO A 285 -16.64 -13.24 -6.30
N VAL A 286 -16.68 -13.82 -7.50
CA VAL A 286 -15.81 -13.42 -8.62
C VAL A 286 -16.12 -11.99 -9.09
N LEU A 287 -17.41 -11.65 -9.22
CA LEU A 287 -17.80 -10.28 -9.55
C LEU A 287 -17.44 -9.31 -8.42
N MET A 288 -17.64 -9.71 -7.17
CA MET A 288 -17.28 -8.88 -6.03
C MET A 288 -15.77 -8.63 -5.96
N ALA A 289 -14.94 -9.62 -6.23
CA ALA A 289 -13.49 -9.47 -6.32
C ALA A 289 -13.09 -8.42 -7.38
N SER A 290 -13.68 -8.50 -8.58
CA SER A 290 -13.46 -7.48 -9.62
C SER A 290 -13.94 -6.09 -9.20
N SER A 291 -15.05 -6.00 -8.47
CA SER A 291 -15.57 -4.73 -7.95
C SER A 291 -14.64 -4.12 -6.91
N MET A 292 -14.11 -4.93 -5.99
CA MET A 292 -13.19 -4.47 -4.94
C MET A 292 -11.87 -3.98 -5.53
N LYS A 293 -11.35 -4.67 -6.56
CA LYS A 293 -10.18 -4.21 -7.33
C LYS A 293 -10.38 -2.78 -7.85
N LYS A 294 -11.48 -2.55 -8.56
CA LYS A 294 -11.83 -1.24 -9.13
C LYS A 294 -12.02 -0.18 -8.05
N ALA A 295 -12.64 -0.56 -6.93
CA ALA A 295 -12.86 0.36 -5.82
C ALA A 295 -11.56 0.84 -5.18
N VAL A 296 -10.62 -0.07 -4.95
CA VAL A 296 -9.30 0.27 -4.41
C VAL A 296 -8.53 1.17 -5.38
N GLN A 297 -8.56 0.86 -6.67
CA GLN A 297 -7.95 1.70 -7.72
C GLN A 297 -8.58 3.10 -7.76
N ALA A 298 -9.91 3.18 -7.88
CA ALA A 298 -10.62 4.44 -7.95
C ALA A 298 -10.43 5.30 -6.70
N GLY A 299 -10.47 4.69 -5.50
CA GLY A 299 -10.24 5.41 -4.25
C GLY A 299 -8.81 5.93 -4.13
N ARG A 300 -7.81 5.17 -4.59
CA ARG A 300 -6.40 5.63 -4.61
C ARG A 300 -6.20 6.76 -5.61
N GLU A 301 -6.75 6.64 -6.81
CA GLU A 301 -6.73 7.70 -7.81
C GLU A 301 -7.41 8.98 -7.29
N ALA A 302 -8.55 8.85 -6.60
CA ALA A 302 -9.25 9.99 -5.99
C ALA A 302 -8.44 10.66 -4.86
N PHE A 303 -7.70 9.89 -4.06
CA PHE A 303 -6.77 10.41 -3.06
C PHE A 303 -5.66 11.22 -3.73
N LEU A 304 -4.98 10.66 -4.73
CA LEU A 304 -3.90 11.32 -5.47
C LEU A 304 -4.39 12.56 -6.24
N ALA A 305 -5.61 12.53 -6.77
CA ALA A 305 -6.18 13.63 -7.53
C ALA A 305 -6.54 14.86 -6.67
N GLY A 306 -6.66 14.69 -5.34
CA GLY A 306 -7.03 15.78 -4.44
C GLY A 306 -8.47 16.25 -4.67
N ARG A 307 -9.44 15.53 -4.09
CA ARG A 307 -10.87 15.86 -4.24
C ARG A 307 -11.19 17.32 -3.89
N MET A 308 -12.25 17.85 -4.52
CA MET A 308 -12.77 19.18 -4.17
C MET A 308 -13.21 19.25 -2.69
N PRO A 309 -13.08 20.44 -2.04
CA PRO A 309 -13.47 20.62 -0.65
C PRO A 309 -14.99 20.47 -0.48
N ARG A 310 -15.40 19.89 0.65
CA ARG A 310 -16.82 19.84 1.04
C ARG A 310 -17.29 21.24 1.41
N ARG A 311 -18.39 21.70 0.83
CA ARG A 311 -19.03 22.99 1.16
C ARG A 311 -20.44 22.74 1.68
N ARG A 312 -20.86 23.57 2.65
CA ARG A 312 -22.23 23.51 3.20
C ARG A 312 -23.28 24.04 2.21
N TYR A 313 -22.91 25.04 1.42
CA TYR A 313 -23.79 25.71 0.46
C TYR A 313 -23.30 25.50 -0.96
N ALA A 314 -24.24 25.54 -1.91
CA ALA A 314 -23.92 25.46 -3.33
C ALA A 314 -23.03 26.64 -3.76
N SER A 315 -22.13 26.38 -4.69
CA SER A 315 -21.37 27.39 -5.42
C SER A 315 -21.75 27.24 -6.87
N ALA A 316 -22.07 28.34 -7.56
CA ALA A 316 -22.28 28.30 -9.00
C ALA A 316 -21.01 27.73 -9.66
N SER A 317 -21.18 26.73 -10.52
CA SER A 317 -20.10 26.11 -11.29
C SER A 317 -19.74 26.91 -12.55
N SER A 318 -20.60 27.83 -12.94
CA SER A 318 -20.47 28.65 -14.15
C SER A 318 -20.19 30.11 -13.79
N PRO A 319 -19.30 30.82 -14.53
CA PRO A 319 -19.12 32.26 -14.36
C PRO A 319 -20.47 32.98 -14.49
N LEU A 320 -20.71 33.95 -13.61
CA LEU A 320 -21.91 34.81 -13.68
C LEU A 320 -21.77 35.90 -14.76
N ASP A 321 -20.60 36.03 -15.38
CA ASP A 321 -20.38 36.92 -16.52
C ASP A 321 -21.12 36.39 -17.75
N GLY A 322 -22.17 37.10 -18.16
CA GLY A 322 -22.94 36.79 -19.39
C GLY A 322 -24.35 36.25 -19.18
N LEU A 323 -24.92 36.32 -17.97
CA LEU A 323 -26.35 36.11 -17.79
C LEU A 323 -27.14 37.30 -18.37
N ILE A 324 -27.88 37.07 -19.47
CA ILE A 324 -28.88 37.97 -20.06
C ILE A 324 -30.22 37.77 -19.33
#